data_AF-A0A5A7NFS7-F1
#
_entry.id   AF-A0A5A7NFS7-F1
#
_cell.length_a   1.000
_cell.length_b   1.000
_cell.length_c   1.000
_cell.angle_alpha   90.00
_cell.angle_beta   90.00
_cell.angle_gamma   90.00
#
_symmetry.space_group_name_H-M   'P 1'
#
loop_
_entity.id
_entity.type
_entity.pdbx_description
1 polymer ?
#
loop_
_entity_poly.entity_id
_entity_poly.type
_entity_poly.pdbx_seq_one_letter_code
_entity_poly.pdbx_strand_id
1 'polypeptide(L)'
;MPVSAQDVVAGFVFRAPFFYGLERVLKDLSQADPEQTAFNDAIRTALHLKAGAHLGSNAMAVAPGRSEDGHTRLMVNSHQPYTGPVAWYEAHLQSDEGWAANGALFPGSPVMLVGHNRDLGWAHTVNEPDLVDIYRLEVDDVDDPVRYRYDGEWRALERDTAHLQVRLWGPFSWTFKEPLYRSVHGPVLKTPKGVFAIAFAGEGDVRAVEQWYRMNKAESLTGWMDAMAMMAVPSLNTVYADKAGNIAFVYNARIPDRAPGADYEGILPGNDPHLVWRGVRPFSEVPKIVNPQSGYLVSANSTPLRASDVADDLKESDFPPDLGIERHLTNRALRALALFGKDTSISAEEFLRYKFDKAYAPGSNMSRFVRYISGRDFRDQPKLLEAQQLLLDWDGTAELESEGAALAILGSLKAVHSFEFKGWDMDPVEAFEETVDALHKHYGTVHVPWSKINKVYRGDQEASLGGGPDTLRAVYGGNSLAEDGTLHGMAGDSYIQLVDWDENGQVKAWAVHQFGSATLDERSPHYGDQLSLFAAERLRPVDQTMPSLASKASSRYRLPRR
;
A
#
# COMPACT_ATOMS: atom_id res chain seq x y z
N MET A 1 -26.72 -15.92 -4.88
CA MET A 1 -25.28 -15.80 -4.53
C MET A 1 -25.21 -15.82 -3.02
N PRO A 2 -24.21 -16.46 -2.42
CA PRO A 2 -24.07 -16.57 -0.97
C PRO A 2 -23.65 -15.25 -0.29
N VAL A 3 -23.54 -14.14 -1.04
CA VAL A 3 -23.10 -12.82 -0.57
C VAL A 3 -24.19 -11.80 -0.92
N SER A 4 -24.59 -10.98 0.05
CA SER A 4 -25.53 -9.87 -0.06
C SER A 4 -24.81 -8.53 -0.25
N ALA A 5 -25.55 -7.47 -0.61
CA ALA A 5 -24.99 -6.12 -0.66
C ALA A 5 -24.50 -5.64 0.72
N GLN A 6 -25.17 -6.07 1.80
CA GLN A 6 -24.77 -5.76 3.17
C GLN A 6 -23.43 -6.39 3.52
N ASP A 7 -23.19 -7.64 3.08
CA ASP A 7 -21.92 -8.33 3.32
C ASP A 7 -20.74 -7.62 2.63
N VAL A 8 -20.96 -7.10 1.40
CA VAL A 8 -19.96 -6.31 0.68
C VAL A 8 -19.63 -5.04 1.47
N VAL A 9 -20.65 -4.25 1.83
CA VAL A 9 -20.46 -3.01 2.59
C VAL A 9 -19.79 -3.28 3.93
N ALA A 10 -20.25 -4.28 4.69
CA ALA A 10 -19.65 -4.67 5.96
C ALA A 10 -18.17 -5.07 5.81
N GLY A 11 -17.82 -5.77 4.73
CA GLY A 11 -16.43 -6.12 4.42
C GLY A 11 -15.53 -4.89 4.22
N PHE A 12 -16.04 -3.85 3.56
CA PHE A 12 -15.30 -2.59 3.39
C PHE A 12 -15.15 -1.83 4.70
N VAL A 13 -16.23 -1.72 5.50
CA VAL A 13 -16.18 -1.08 6.82
C VAL A 13 -15.19 -1.78 7.75
N PHE A 14 -15.18 -3.10 7.73
CA PHE A 14 -14.26 -3.90 8.54
C PHE A 14 -12.81 -3.75 8.08
N ARG A 15 -12.55 -3.71 6.77
CA ARG A 15 -11.17 -3.72 6.23
C ARG A 15 -10.51 -2.35 6.15
N ALA A 16 -11.27 -1.29 5.92
CA ALA A 16 -10.71 0.05 5.69
C ALA A 16 -9.77 0.53 6.84
N PRO A 17 -10.08 0.28 8.13
CA PRO A 17 -9.19 0.66 9.22
C PRO A 17 -7.79 0.05 9.21
N PHE A 18 -7.63 -1.12 8.59
CA PHE A 18 -6.33 -1.79 8.52
C PHE A 18 -5.38 -1.19 7.48
N PHE A 19 -5.86 -0.30 6.61
CA PHE A 19 -4.98 0.37 5.64
C PHE A 19 -4.14 1.50 6.26
N TYR A 20 -4.53 2.03 7.42
CA TYR A 20 -3.75 3.04 8.16
C TYR A 20 -3.19 2.51 9.49
N GLY A 21 -3.26 1.19 9.73
CA GLY A 21 -2.52 0.54 10.81
C GLY A 21 -3.25 0.36 12.13
N LEU A 22 -4.59 0.35 12.16
CA LEU A 22 -5.36 0.08 13.39
C LEU A 22 -4.93 -1.24 14.06
N GLU A 23 -4.54 -2.25 13.29
CA GLU A 23 -4.04 -3.53 13.81
C GLU A 23 -2.77 -3.40 14.65
N ARG A 24 -1.89 -2.45 14.32
CA ARG A 24 -0.66 -2.19 15.10
C ARG A 24 -1.03 -1.67 16.48
N VAL A 25 -1.97 -0.73 16.54
CA VAL A 25 -2.50 -0.17 17.79
C VAL A 25 -3.15 -1.25 18.65
N LEU A 26 -4.01 -2.08 18.06
CA LEU A 26 -4.66 -3.19 18.77
C LEU A 26 -3.65 -4.20 19.32
N LYS A 27 -2.61 -4.51 18.53
CA LYS A 27 -1.53 -5.41 18.93
C LYS A 27 -0.78 -4.85 20.15
N ASP A 28 -0.38 -3.59 20.12
CA ASP A 28 0.40 -2.96 21.20
C ASP A 28 -0.36 -2.92 22.54
N LEU A 29 -1.68 -2.76 22.48
CA LEU A 29 -2.56 -2.82 23.65
C LEU A 29 -2.75 -4.24 24.18
N SER A 30 -2.80 -5.24 23.30
CA SER A 30 -3.08 -6.62 23.68
C SER A 30 -1.92 -7.31 24.43
N GLN A 31 -0.66 -6.96 24.10
CA GLN A 31 0.53 -7.73 24.52
C GLN A 31 0.29 -9.25 24.49
N ALA A 32 -0.13 -9.75 23.34
CA ALA A 32 0.01 -11.16 23.05
C ALA A 32 1.46 -11.58 23.35
N ASP A 33 1.65 -12.51 24.29
CA ASP A 33 2.89 -13.25 24.50
C ASP A 33 3.51 -13.61 23.13
N PRO A 34 4.84 -13.62 22.92
CA PRO A 34 5.42 -14.15 21.67
C PRO A 34 4.87 -15.52 21.25
N GLU A 35 4.37 -16.33 22.20
CA GLU A 35 3.64 -17.59 21.94
C GLU A 35 2.14 -17.42 21.62
N GLN A 36 1.52 -16.27 21.89
CA GLN A 36 0.17 -15.91 21.41
C GLN A 36 0.20 -15.34 19.98
N THR A 37 0.81 -16.11 19.09
CA THR A 37 0.82 -15.92 17.62
C THR A 37 -0.59 -15.73 17.04
N ALA A 38 -1.62 -16.23 17.73
CA ALA A 38 -3.01 -16.27 17.27
C ALA A 38 -3.64 -14.92 16.91
N PHE A 39 -3.32 -13.81 17.59
CA PHE A 39 -3.91 -12.50 17.25
C PHE A 39 -3.28 -11.91 15.98
N ASN A 40 -1.95 -11.98 15.88
CA ASN A 40 -1.22 -11.56 14.68
C ASN A 40 -1.56 -12.46 13.49
N ASP A 41 -1.68 -13.77 13.73
CA ASP A 41 -2.10 -14.74 12.72
C ASP A 41 -3.57 -14.54 12.36
N ALA A 42 -4.46 -14.18 13.27
CA ALA A 42 -5.86 -13.90 12.96
C ALA A 42 -6.01 -12.65 12.10
N ILE A 43 -5.25 -11.58 12.35
CA ILE A 43 -5.26 -10.37 11.51
C ILE A 43 -4.57 -10.64 10.17
N ARG A 44 -3.41 -11.30 10.16
CA ARG A 44 -2.75 -11.75 8.92
C ARG A 44 -3.60 -12.74 8.13
N THR A 45 -4.41 -13.57 8.79
CA THR A 45 -5.36 -14.50 8.18
C THR A 45 -6.59 -13.76 7.66
N ALA A 46 -7.14 -12.80 8.42
CA ALA A 46 -8.27 -11.97 7.99
C ALA A 46 -7.94 -11.08 6.78
N LEU A 47 -6.69 -10.61 6.71
CA LEU A 47 -6.10 -9.88 5.59
C LEU A 47 -5.40 -10.78 4.57
N HIS A 48 -5.25 -12.08 4.89
CA HIS A 48 -4.51 -13.10 4.14
C HIS A 48 -3.11 -12.66 3.64
N LEU A 49 -2.36 -11.93 4.47
CA LEU A 49 -1.00 -11.48 4.17
C LEU A 49 0.00 -12.59 4.51
N LYS A 50 0.86 -12.97 3.55
CA LYS A 50 2.01 -13.86 3.82
C LYS A 50 3.04 -13.13 4.70
N ALA A 51 3.67 -13.86 5.63
CA ALA A 51 4.75 -13.30 6.44
C ALA A 51 5.90 -12.78 5.55
N GLY A 52 6.40 -11.57 5.83
CA GLY A 52 7.50 -10.95 5.06
C GLY A 52 7.09 -10.20 3.79
N ALA A 53 5.79 -10.16 3.44
CA ALA A 53 5.31 -9.31 2.35
C ALA A 53 5.24 -7.84 2.81
N HIS A 54 6.19 -7.02 2.35
CA HIS A 54 6.06 -5.57 2.44
C HIS A 54 4.99 -5.09 1.46
N LEU A 55 4.18 -4.13 1.88
CA LEU A 55 3.17 -3.49 1.03
C LEU A 55 3.67 -2.12 0.61
N GLY A 56 3.31 -1.72 -0.60
CA GLY A 56 3.67 -0.43 -1.18
C GLY A 56 2.76 -0.11 -2.36
N SER A 57 2.92 1.05 -2.96
CA SER A 57 2.34 1.43 -4.26
C SER A 57 3.07 2.65 -4.78
N ASN A 58 3.14 2.78 -6.10
CA ASN A 58 3.54 4.01 -6.80
C ASN A 58 2.36 4.57 -7.58
N ALA A 59 2.28 5.89 -7.62
CA ALA A 59 1.37 6.61 -8.50
C ALA A 59 2.09 7.84 -9.04
N MET A 60 2.05 8.05 -10.35
CA MET A 60 2.68 9.19 -10.99
C MET A 60 1.78 9.79 -12.05
N ALA A 61 1.82 11.10 -12.21
CA ALA A 61 1.15 11.79 -13.29
C ALA A 61 2.06 12.83 -13.94
N VAL A 62 1.89 13.02 -15.25
CA VAL A 62 2.57 14.05 -16.05
C VAL A 62 1.52 14.83 -16.82
N ALA A 63 1.56 16.15 -16.70
CA ALA A 63 0.69 17.08 -17.41
C ALA A 63 1.25 17.40 -18.82
N PRO A 64 0.41 17.92 -19.74
CA PRO A 64 0.81 18.23 -21.11
C PRO A 64 2.12 19.03 -21.23
N GLY A 65 2.28 20.08 -20.42
CA GLY A 65 3.46 20.95 -20.46
C GLY A 65 4.77 20.31 -20.02
N ARG A 66 4.73 19.10 -19.44
CA ARG A 66 5.90 18.31 -19.01
C ARG A 66 6.09 17.05 -19.85
N SER A 67 5.16 16.76 -20.76
CA SER A 67 5.25 15.68 -21.74
C SER A 67 5.87 16.19 -23.04
N GLU A 68 6.64 15.34 -23.73
CA GLU A 68 7.25 15.69 -25.03
C GLU A 68 6.20 15.96 -26.13
N ASP A 69 5.06 15.28 -26.07
CA ASP A 69 4.02 15.24 -27.09
C ASP A 69 2.72 15.94 -26.69
N GLY A 70 2.71 16.68 -25.57
CA GLY A 70 1.52 17.42 -25.11
C GLY A 70 0.42 16.53 -24.48
N HIS A 71 0.71 15.26 -24.20
CA HIS A 71 -0.24 14.32 -23.62
C HIS A 71 -0.29 14.39 -22.09
N THR A 72 -1.43 13.98 -21.54
CA THR A 72 -1.57 13.73 -20.10
C THR A 72 -1.36 12.26 -19.81
N ARG A 73 -0.54 11.92 -18.81
CA ARG A 73 -0.21 10.54 -18.47
C ARG A 73 -0.44 10.23 -17.00
N LEU A 74 -0.92 9.01 -16.73
CA LEU A 74 -1.06 8.43 -15.39
C LEU A 74 -0.39 7.06 -15.34
N MET A 75 0.37 6.83 -14.28
CA MET A 75 0.91 5.52 -13.91
C MET A 75 0.20 5.05 -12.64
N VAL A 76 -0.53 3.94 -12.76
CA VAL A 76 -1.11 3.19 -11.65
C VAL A 76 -0.16 2.02 -11.36
N ASN A 77 0.36 1.91 -10.14
CA ASN A 77 1.18 0.76 -9.79
C ASN A 77 1.01 0.39 -8.32
N SER A 78 0.34 -0.72 -8.04
CA SER A 78 0.12 -1.17 -6.67
C SER A 78 1.05 -2.32 -6.31
N HIS A 79 1.50 -2.38 -5.05
CA HIS A 79 2.38 -3.43 -4.53
C HIS A 79 1.72 -4.33 -3.50
N GLN A 80 0.70 -5.07 -3.96
CA GLN A 80 -0.04 -6.02 -3.14
C GLN A 80 0.55 -7.43 -3.26
N PRO A 81 0.20 -8.36 -2.35
CA PRO A 81 0.54 -9.76 -2.48
C PRO A 81 0.10 -10.30 -3.84
N TYR A 82 0.95 -11.12 -4.46
CA TYR A 82 0.69 -11.64 -5.79
C TYR A 82 -0.47 -12.65 -5.85
N THR A 83 -0.89 -13.16 -4.70
CA THR A 83 -1.96 -14.15 -4.53
C THR A 83 -2.80 -13.83 -3.31
N GLY A 84 -4.03 -14.35 -3.26
CA GLY A 84 -4.93 -14.17 -2.12
C GLY A 84 -6.01 -13.10 -2.38
N PRO A 85 -6.75 -12.68 -1.35
CA PRO A 85 -7.93 -11.81 -1.48
C PRO A 85 -7.58 -10.34 -1.77
N VAL A 86 -6.32 -9.95 -1.62
CA VAL A 86 -5.81 -8.61 -1.96
C VAL A 86 -4.95 -8.66 -3.23
N ALA A 87 -4.89 -9.81 -3.91
CA ALA A 87 -4.36 -9.86 -5.27
C ALA A 87 -5.34 -9.17 -6.22
N TRP A 88 -4.81 -8.36 -7.13
CA TRP A 88 -5.64 -7.60 -8.05
C TRP A 88 -6.36 -8.48 -9.07
N TYR A 89 -7.58 -8.08 -9.41
CA TYR A 89 -8.35 -8.60 -10.52
C TYR A 89 -8.63 -7.46 -11.48
N GLU A 90 -8.14 -7.58 -12.72
CA GLU A 90 -8.42 -6.60 -13.76
C GLU A 90 -9.81 -6.83 -14.33
N ALA A 91 -10.58 -5.75 -14.48
CA ALA A 91 -11.91 -5.78 -15.04
C ALA A 91 -12.23 -4.51 -15.83
N HIS A 92 -13.15 -4.65 -16.78
CA HIS A 92 -13.81 -3.55 -17.48
C HIS A 92 -15.30 -3.65 -17.19
N LEU A 93 -15.89 -2.59 -16.66
CA LEU A 93 -17.31 -2.48 -16.40
C LEU A 93 -17.93 -1.42 -17.31
N GLN A 94 -19.04 -1.74 -17.96
CA GLN A 94 -19.89 -0.78 -18.66
C GLN A 94 -21.36 -1.03 -18.30
N SER A 95 -22.11 0.05 -18.03
CA SER A 95 -23.56 0.04 -17.80
C SER A 95 -24.27 1.10 -18.64
N ASP A 96 -25.57 0.89 -18.86
CA ASP A 96 -26.44 1.86 -19.53
C ASP A 96 -26.80 3.07 -18.63
N GLU A 97 -26.40 3.05 -17.36
CA GLU A 97 -26.55 4.15 -16.40
C GLU A 97 -25.35 5.12 -16.41
N GLY A 98 -24.50 5.04 -17.44
CA GLY A 98 -23.34 5.90 -17.61
C GLY A 98 -22.12 5.52 -16.76
N TRP A 99 -22.05 4.29 -16.23
CA TRP A 99 -20.82 3.80 -15.62
C TRP A 99 -19.98 3.09 -16.68
N ALA A 100 -18.79 3.60 -16.99
CA ALA A 100 -17.80 2.93 -17.82
C ALA A 100 -16.42 3.11 -17.19
N ALA A 101 -15.81 2.04 -16.70
CA ALA A 101 -14.50 2.11 -16.04
C ALA A 101 -13.69 0.84 -16.32
N ASN A 102 -12.37 1.01 -16.41
CA ASN A 102 -11.39 -0.05 -16.58
C ASN A 102 -10.32 0.09 -15.51
N GLY A 103 -9.93 -1.02 -14.90
CA GLY A 103 -8.89 -0.99 -13.91
C GLY A 103 -8.80 -2.27 -13.13
N ALA A 104 -8.42 -2.15 -11.87
CA ALA A 104 -8.27 -3.27 -10.97
C ALA A 104 -9.15 -3.12 -9.73
N LEU A 105 -9.61 -4.27 -9.25
CA LEU A 105 -10.39 -4.43 -8.03
C LEU A 105 -9.86 -5.61 -7.21
N PHE A 106 -10.06 -5.60 -5.90
CA PHE A 106 -9.87 -6.82 -5.10
C PHE A 106 -11.05 -7.76 -5.30
N PRO A 107 -10.85 -9.08 -5.39
CA PRO A 107 -11.94 -10.05 -5.47
C PRO A 107 -13.04 -9.78 -4.43
N GLY A 108 -14.26 -9.55 -4.91
CA GLY A 108 -15.43 -9.18 -4.08
C GLY A 108 -15.78 -7.69 -4.08
N SER A 109 -14.87 -6.80 -4.51
CA SER A 109 -15.18 -5.39 -4.72
C SER A 109 -16.10 -5.21 -5.93
N PRO A 110 -17.20 -4.44 -5.82
CA PRO A 110 -18.10 -4.16 -6.93
C PRO A 110 -17.64 -2.96 -7.80
N VAL A 111 -16.54 -2.29 -7.43
CA VAL A 111 -16.04 -1.05 -8.04
C VAL A 111 -14.57 -1.20 -8.42
N MET A 112 -14.12 -0.46 -9.44
CA MET A 112 -12.67 -0.32 -9.69
C MET A 112 -12.09 0.51 -8.54
N LEU A 113 -11.08 -0.03 -7.86
CA LEU A 113 -10.41 0.69 -6.77
C LEU A 113 -9.33 1.61 -7.34
N VAL A 114 -8.66 1.19 -8.42
CA VAL A 114 -7.71 1.99 -9.19
C VAL A 114 -7.97 1.78 -10.68
N GLY A 115 -7.67 2.77 -11.51
CA GLY A 115 -7.80 2.66 -12.95
C GLY A 115 -8.21 3.95 -13.62
N HIS A 116 -8.99 3.84 -14.69
CA HIS A 116 -9.47 4.98 -15.45
C HIS A 116 -10.83 4.75 -16.09
N ASN A 117 -11.48 5.83 -16.46
CA ASN A 117 -12.56 5.86 -17.43
C ASN A 117 -12.11 6.66 -18.65
N ARG A 118 -13.02 6.92 -19.60
CA ARG A 118 -12.70 7.69 -20.80
C ARG A 118 -12.12 9.07 -20.47
N ASP A 119 -12.62 9.69 -19.41
CA ASP A 119 -12.44 11.11 -19.13
C ASP A 119 -11.29 11.37 -18.14
N LEU A 120 -11.07 10.46 -17.18
CA LEU A 120 -10.07 10.60 -16.12
C LEU A 120 -9.55 9.26 -15.58
N GLY A 121 -8.47 9.30 -14.80
CA GLY A 121 -7.96 8.15 -14.05
C GLY A 121 -7.47 8.50 -12.65
N TRP A 122 -7.36 7.49 -11.81
CA TRP A 122 -6.90 7.61 -10.43
C TRP A 122 -6.07 6.39 -10.00
N ALA A 123 -5.08 6.66 -9.16
CA ALA A 123 -4.22 5.66 -8.54
C ALA A 123 -4.10 5.95 -7.04
N HIS A 124 -4.09 4.90 -6.22
CA HIS A 124 -3.94 5.02 -4.78
C HIS A 124 -2.57 4.55 -4.30
N THR A 125 -2.03 5.24 -3.29
CA THR A 125 -0.96 4.70 -2.44
C THR A 125 -1.39 4.81 -0.97
N VAL A 126 -0.81 3.98 -0.11
CA VAL A 126 -1.05 4.07 1.35
C VAL A 126 -0.34 5.31 1.89
N ASN A 127 -1.03 6.06 2.74
CA ASN A 127 -0.49 7.06 3.65
C ASN A 127 -0.62 6.58 5.10
N GLU A 128 0.07 7.22 6.04
CA GLU A 128 0.04 6.88 7.45
C GLU A 128 -0.31 8.08 8.35
N PRO A 129 -1.46 8.75 8.14
CA PRO A 129 -1.94 9.78 9.03
C PRO A 129 -2.28 9.22 10.42
N ASP A 130 -2.14 10.06 11.45
CA ASP A 130 -2.64 9.75 12.79
C ASP A 130 -4.19 9.79 12.83
N LEU A 131 -4.80 8.60 12.85
CA LEU A 131 -6.25 8.39 12.77
C LEU A 131 -6.83 7.53 13.91
N VAL A 132 -6.05 7.25 14.96
CA VAL A 132 -6.47 6.36 16.07
C VAL A 132 -6.02 6.94 17.40
N ASP A 133 -6.97 7.15 18.31
CA ASP A 133 -6.69 7.61 19.67
C ASP A 133 -7.10 6.55 20.71
N ILE A 134 -6.25 6.37 21.72
CA ILE A 134 -6.45 5.38 22.79
C ILE A 134 -6.73 6.10 24.09
N TYR A 135 -7.82 5.71 24.77
CA TYR A 135 -8.23 6.29 26.03
C TYR A 135 -8.21 5.23 27.13
N ARG A 136 -7.44 5.45 28.19
CA ARG A 136 -7.48 4.58 29.38
C ARG A 136 -8.73 4.89 30.20
N LEU A 137 -9.59 3.90 30.39
CA LEU A 137 -10.78 4.04 31.21
C LEU A 137 -10.48 3.64 32.66
N GLU A 138 -10.89 4.49 33.61
CA GLU A 138 -11.06 4.09 35.01
C GLU A 138 -12.44 3.45 35.14
N VAL A 139 -12.50 2.16 35.43
CA VAL A 139 -13.75 1.38 35.49
C VAL A 139 -14.06 0.90 36.91
N ASP A 140 -15.33 0.57 37.17
CA ASP A 140 -15.75 0.08 38.49
C ASP A 140 -15.34 -1.36 38.77
N ASP A 141 -15.22 -2.18 37.72
CA ASP A 141 -14.69 -3.55 37.75
C ASP A 141 -13.90 -3.80 36.45
N VAL A 142 -12.66 -4.30 36.56
CA VAL A 142 -11.80 -4.54 35.38
C VAL A 142 -12.19 -5.80 34.61
N ASP A 143 -12.84 -6.76 35.26
CA ASP A 143 -13.25 -8.03 34.68
C ASP A 143 -14.61 -7.90 33.99
N ASP A 144 -15.57 -7.22 34.62
CA ASP A 144 -16.89 -6.91 34.05
C ASP A 144 -17.30 -5.44 34.26
N PRO A 145 -16.68 -4.49 33.51
CA PRO A 145 -16.94 -3.07 33.71
C PRO A 145 -18.40 -2.73 33.37
N VAL A 146 -19.12 -2.13 34.33
CA VAL A 146 -20.49 -1.62 34.12
C VAL A 146 -20.46 -0.11 33.95
N ARG A 147 -19.53 0.55 34.64
CA ARG A 147 -19.38 2.01 34.65
C ARG A 147 -17.92 2.39 34.50
N TYR A 148 -17.72 3.61 34.02
CA TYR A 148 -16.41 4.25 33.93
C TYR A 148 -16.45 5.68 34.46
N ARG A 149 -15.32 6.18 34.94
CA ARG A 149 -15.19 7.56 35.41
C ARG A 149 -15.13 8.51 34.21
N TYR A 150 -15.98 9.53 34.23
CA TYR A 150 -16.04 10.55 33.19
C TYR A 150 -16.55 11.87 33.78
N ASP A 151 -15.83 12.96 33.54
CA ASP A 151 -16.14 14.31 34.05
C ASP A 151 -16.44 14.34 35.56
N GLY A 152 -15.64 13.61 36.34
CA GLY A 152 -15.85 13.53 37.79
C GLY A 152 -17.08 12.74 38.24
N GLU A 153 -17.76 12.01 37.36
CA GLU A 153 -18.92 11.16 37.65
C GLU A 153 -18.72 9.70 37.18
N TRP A 154 -19.52 8.78 37.70
CA TRP A 154 -19.56 7.40 37.21
C TRP A 154 -20.64 7.28 36.14
N ARG A 155 -20.25 7.01 34.90
CA ARG A 155 -21.14 6.86 33.75
C ARG A 155 -21.25 5.40 33.34
N ALA A 156 -22.45 4.96 32.97
CA ALA A 156 -22.65 3.60 32.46
C ALA A 156 -21.96 3.41 31.10
N LEU A 157 -21.35 2.24 30.90
CA LEU A 157 -20.96 1.77 29.58
C LEU A 157 -22.20 1.29 28.82
N GLU A 158 -22.25 1.59 27.53
CA GLU A 158 -23.19 0.95 26.62
C GLU A 158 -22.79 -0.52 26.48
N ARG A 159 -23.76 -1.43 26.55
CA ARG A 159 -23.55 -2.88 26.51
C ARG A 159 -24.35 -3.51 25.39
N ASP A 160 -23.71 -4.39 24.64
CA ASP A 160 -24.34 -5.25 23.64
C ASP A 160 -23.73 -6.66 23.71
N THR A 161 -24.18 -7.60 22.87
CA THR A 161 -23.64 -8.96 22.80
C THR A 161 -23.37 -9.35 21.35
N ALA A 162 -22.10 -9.62 21.04
CA ALA A 162 -21.71 -10.22 19.78
C ALA A 162 -22.06 -11.72 19.79
N HIS A 163 -22.68 -12.18 18.71
CA HIS A 163 -22.99 -13.59 18.49
C HIS A 163 -22.05 -14.17 17.44
N LEU A 164 -20.99 -14.85 17.90
CA LEU A 164 -19.92 -15.38 17.06
C LEU A 164 -20.17 -16.86 16.75
N GLN A 165 -20.64 -17.14 15.54
CA GLN A 165 -20.81 -18.52 15.09
C GLN A 165 -19.46 -19.10 14.63
N VAL A 166 -18.91 -20.01 15.41
CA VAL A 166 -17.63 -20.68 15.13
C VAL A 166 -17.88 -22.11 14.69
N ARG A 167 -17.34 -22.48 13.54
CA ARG A 167 -17.33 -23.87 13.06
C ARG A 167 -16.27 -24.65 13.84
N LEU A 168 -16.67 -25.72 14.51
CA LEU A 168 -15.76 -26.49 15.37
C LEU A 168 -15.24 -27.73 14.63
N TRP A 169 -16.11 -28.55 14.03
CA TRP A 169 -15.71 -29.68 13.18
C TRP A 169 -16.88 -30.14 12.30
N GLY A 170 -16.59 -30.67 11.11
CA GLY A 170 -17.64 -31.18 10.22
C GLY A 170 -18.74 -30.13 9.99
N PRO A 171 -20.04 -30.49 10.09
CA PRO A 171 -21.15 -29.53 10.03
C PRO A 171 -21.47 -28.85 11.37
N PHE A 172 -20.75 -29.17 12.46
CA PHE A 172 -21.03 -28.66 13.80
C PHE A 172 -20.46 -27.25 13.99
N SER A 173 -21.33 -26.33 14.43
CA SER A 173 -20.99 -24.94 14.74
C SER A 173 -21.60 -24.56 16.08
N TRP A 174 -20.91 -23.72 16.84
CA TRP A 174 -21.37 -23.19 18.11
C TRP A 174 -21.42 -21.66 18.07
N THR A 175 -22.43 -21.05 18.68
CA THR A 175 -22.51 -19.59 18.80
C THR A 175 -21.98 -19.16 20.15
N PHE A 176 -20.80 -18.57 20.17
CA PHE A 176 -20.23 -17.91 21.33
C PHE A 176 -20.89 -16.54 21.51
N LYS A 177 -21.12 -16.14 22.76
CA LYS A 177 -21.68 -14.83 23.11
C LYS A 177 -20.60 -14.04 23.80
N GLU A 178 -20.15 -12.96 23.16
CA GLU A 178 -19.11 -12.08 23.71
C GLU A 178 -19.74 -10.73 24.06
N PRO A 179 -19.58 -10.24 25.30
CA PRO A 179 -20.08 -8.93 25.66
C PRO A 179 -19.30 -7.84 24.92
N LEU A 180 -20.03 -6.87 24.36
CA LEU A 180 -19.48 -5.68 23.75
C LEU A 180 -19.73 -4.49 24.67
N TYR A 181 -18.73 -3.64 24.84
CA TYR A 181 -18.84 -2.44 25.66
C TYR A 181 -18.45 -1.22 24.82
N ARG A 182 -19.14 -0.10 25.03
CA ARG A 182 -18.84 1.17 24.38
C ARG A 182 -18.90 2.31 25.38
N SER A 183 -17.93 3.22 25.28
CA SER A 183 -17.88 4.48 26.03
C SER A 183 -18.17 5.66 25.10
N VAL A 184 -18.17 6.89 25.61
CA VAL A 184 -18.28 8.09 24.78
C VAL A 184 -17.17 8.20 23.71
N HIS A 185 -16.00 7.60 23.96
CA HIS A 185 -14.85 7.67 23.04
C HIS A 185 -14.92 6.64 21.92
N GLY A 186 -15.58 5.50 22.15
CA GLY A 186 -15.60 4.38 21.19
C GLY A 186 -15.71 3.00 21.84
N PRO A 187 -15.51 1.92 21.05
CA PRO A 187 -15.53 0.55 21.53
C PRO A 187 -14.47 0.32 22.61
N VAL A 188 -14.81 -0.49 23.61
CA VAL A 188 -13.96 -0.76 24.75
C VAL A 188 -13.26 -2.11 24.61
N LEU A 189 -11.95 -2.09 24.74
CA LEU A 189 -11.06 -3.25 24.74
C LEU A 189 -10.52 -3.50 26.15
N LYS A 190 -10.73 -4.71 26.66
CA LYS A 190 -10.15 -5.18 27.92
C LYS A 190 -8.86 -5.95 27.61
N THR A 191 -7.75 -5.56 28.24
CA THR A 191 -6.46 -6.23 28.09
C THR A 191 -5.79 -6.41 29.46
N PRO A 192 -4.72 -7.22 29.57
CA PRO A 192 -3.94 -7.31 30.81
C PRO A 192 -3.36 -5.97 31.28
N LYS A 193 -3.25 -4.97 30.39
CA LYS A 193 -2.76 -3.61 30.72
C LYS A 193 -3.86 -2.67 31.25
N GLY A 194 -5.12 -3.11 31.26
CA GLY A 194 -6.27 -2.34 31.70
C GLY A 194 -7.42 -2.30 30.70
N VAL A 195 -8.37 -1.40 30.93
CA VAL A 195 -9.54 -1.19 30.08
C VAL A 195 -9.33 0.08 29.27
N PHE A 196 -9.47 -0.02 27.95
CA PHE A 196 -9.24 1.07 27.01
C PHE A 196 -10.46 1.29 26.13
N ALA A 197 -10.76 2.53 25.79
CA ALA A 197 -11.62 2.86 24.66
C ALA A 197 -10.76 3.28 23.47
N ILE A 198 -11.23 2.97 22.25
CA ILE A 198 -10.50 3.24 21.01
C ILE A 198 -11.38 4.10 20.13
N ALA A 199 -10.91 5.31 19.80
CA ALA A 199 -11.49 6.13 18.74
C ALA A 199 -10.68 5.90 17.46
N PHE A 200 -11.35 5.67 16.33
CA PHE A 200 -10.66 5.46 15.05
C PHE A 200 -11.46 6.05 13.88
N ALA A 201 -10.77 6.56 12.87
CA ALA A 201 -11.41 7.15 11.70
C ALA A 201 -12.24 6.14 10.90
N GLY A 202 -13.37 6.57 10.36
CA GLY A 202 -14.25 5.70 9.58
C GLY A 202 -15.26 4.91 10.42
N GLU A 203 -15.23 5.03 11.75
CA GLU A 203 -16.22 4.39 12.62
C GLU A 203 -17.65 4.77 12.21
N GLY A 204 -18.49 3.75 12.02
CA GLY A 204 -19.91 3.89 11.67
C GLY A 204 -20.20 4.36 10.25
N ASP A 205 -19.18 4.62 9.42
CA ASP A 205 -19.39 5.07 8.04
C ASP A 205 -19.33 3.93 7.04
N VAL A 206 -20.45 3.73 6.34
CA VAL A 206 -20.66 2.64 5.39
C VAL A 206 -20.45 3.07 3.93
N ARG A 207 -20.07 4.33 3.68
CA ARG A 207 -20.12 4.95 2.34
C ARG A 207 -18.83 4.81 1.53
N ALA A 208 -17.83 4.07 1.99
CA ALA A 208 -16.55 3.90 1.27
C ALA A 208 -16.76 3.38 -0.17
N VAL A 209 -17.61 2.36 -0.33
CA VAL A 209 -17.98 1.82 -1.65
C VAL A 209 -18.68 2.86 -2.51
N GLU A 210 -19.54 3.70 -1.91
CA GLU A 210 -20.22 4.79 -2.62
C GLU A 210 -19.25 5.86 -3.10
N GLN A 211 -18.25 6.23 -2.30
CA GLN A 211 -17.21 7.16 -2.72
C GLN A 211 -16.46 6.64 -3.95
N TRP A 212 -15.97 5.39 -3.93
CA TRP A 212 -15.32 4.80 -5.10
C TRP A 212 -16.25 4.73 -6.30
N TYR A 213 -17.52 4.33 -6.10
CA TYR A 213 -18.53 4.33 -7.17
C TYR A 213 -18.68 5.71 -7.82
N ARG A 214 -18.73 6.78 -7.03
CA ARG A 214 -18.82 8.16 -7.53
C ARG A 214 -17.54 8.60 -8.23
N MET A 215 -16.36 8.23 -7.72
CA MET A 215 -15.07 8.47 -8.39
C MET A 215 -15.02 7.77 -9.76
N ASN A 216 -15.47 6.52 -9.84
CA ASN A 216 -15.51 5.74 -11.08
C ASN A 216 -16.36 6.42 -12.17
N LYS A 217 -17.47 7.07 -11.77
CA LYS A 217 -18.42 7.75 -12.67
C LYS A 217 -18.13 9.24 -12.88
N ALA A 218 -17.14 9.80 -12.22
CA ALA A 218 -16.79 11.19 -12.41
C ALA A 218 -16.27 11.42 -13.85
N GLU A 219 -16.62 12.56 -14.43
CA GLU A 219 -16.24 12.92 -15.80
C GLU A 219 -15.32 14.15 -15.85
N SER A 220 -14.98 14.70 -14.68
CA SER A 220 -14.15 15.89 -14.53
C SER A 220 -13.48 15.93 -13.15
N LEU A 221 -12.43 16.75 -13.04
CA LEU A 221 -11.73 16.99 -11.78
C LEU A 221 -12.68 17.48 -10.67
N THR A 222 -13.63 18.37 -10.99
CA THR A 222 -14.61 18.87 -10.01
C THR A 222 -15.49 17.74 -9.48
N GLY A 223 -16.12 16.95 -10.36
CA GLY A 223 -16.96 15.85 -9.92
C GLY A 223 -16.19 14.76 -9.17
N TRP A 224 -14.91 14.57 -9.52
CA TRP A 224 -14.02 13.67 -8.80
C TRP A 224 -13.63 14.19 -7.41
N MET A 225 -13.32 15.49 -7.28
CA MET A 225 -13.06 16.15 -6.00
C MET A 225 -14.30 16.16 -5.09
N ASP A 226 -15.50 16.32 -5.66
CA ASP A 226 -16.76 16.19 -4.92
C ASP A 226 -16.95 14.78 -4.33
N ALA A 227 -16.57 13.75 -5.08
CA ALA A 227 -16.56 12.38 -4.58
C ALA A 227 -15.51 12.19 -3.47
N MET A 228 -14.30 12.74 -3.64
CA MET A 228 -13.25 12.69 -2.63
C MET A 228 -13.64 13.42 -1.33
N ALA A 229 -14.38 14.53 -1.43
CA ALA A 229 -14.85 15.31 -0.30
C ALA A 229 -15.84 14.55 0.62
N MET A 230 -16.35 13.38 0.18
CA MET A 230 -17.10 12.48 1.05
C MET A 230 -16.26 11.97 2.24
N MET A 231 -14.94 11.82 2.05
CA MET A 231 -13.98 11.28 3.04
C MET A 231 -14.45 9.97 3.70
N ALA A 232 -15.23 9.16 2.97
CA ALA A 232 -15.73 7.87 3.41
C ALA A 232 -14.67 6.76 3.26
N VAL A 233 -13.76 6.90 2.29
CA VAL A 233 -12.49 6.17 2.27
C VAL A 233 -11.55 6.86 3.26
N PRO A 234 -11.19 6.21 4.39
CA PRO A 234 -10.61 6.91 5.53
C PRO A 234 -9.16 7.34 5.32
N SER A 235 -8.37 6.62 4.53
CA SER A 235 -6.94 6.90 4.39
C SER A 235 -6.35 6.28 3.12
N LEU A 236 -6.04 7.10 2.11
CA LEU A 236 -5.24 6.75 0.95
C LEU A 236 -4.68 8.04 0.31
N ASN A 237 -3.40 8.07 -0.03
CA ASN A 237 -2.93 9.00 -1.05
C ASN A 237 -3.60 8.70 -2.38
N THR A 238 -3.93 9.73 -3.16
CA THR A 238 -4.57 9.56 -4.47
C THR A 238 -3.97 10.51 -5.49
N VAL A 239 -3.45 9.95 -6.59
CA VAL A 239 -3.01 10.71 -7.77
C VAL A 239 -4.08 10.59 -8.85
N TYR A 240 -4.36 11.70 -9.51
CA TYR A 240 -5.37 11.89 -10.53
C TYR A 240 -4.75 12.45 -11.80
N ALA A 241 -5.27 12.05 -12.96
CA ALA A 241 -5.01 12.73 -14.22
C ALA A 241 -6.25 12.66 -15.14
N ASP A 242 -6.41 13.61 -16.06
CA ASP A 242 -7.54 13.59 -16.99
C ASP A 242 -7.24 14.07 -18.41
N LYS A 243 -8.22 13.85 -19.29
CA LYS A 243 -8.16 14.24 -20.70
C LYS A 243 -8.05 15.74 -20.95
N ALA A 244 -8.29 16.57 -19.94
CA ALA A 244 -8.27 18.04 -20.04
C ALA A 244 -6.91 18.63 -19.62
N GLY A 245 -5.92 17.79 -19.32
CA GLY A 245 -4.59 18.25 -18.92
C GLY A 245 -4.41 18.41 -17.41
N ASN A 246 -5.42 18.06 -16.60
CA ASN A 246 -5.31 18.22 -15.16
C ASN A 246 -4.57 17.05 -14.53
N ILE A 247 -3.75 17.35 -13.52
CA ILE A 247 -3.18 16.36 -12.60
C ILE A 247 -3.40 16.84 -11.16
N ALA A 248 -3.67 15.91 -10.25
CA ALA A 248 -3.83 16.24 -8.84
C ALA A 248 -3.27 15.15 -7.92
N PHE A 249 -2.80 15.57 -6.75
CA PHE A 249 -2.41 14.70 -5.64
C PHE A 249 -3.23 15.10 -4.42
N VAL A 250 -3.84 14.10 -3.77
CA VAL A 250 -4.65 14.27 -2.57
C VAL A 250 -4.14 13.32 -1.50
N TYR A 251 -3.65 13.86 -0.39
CA TYR A 251 -3.33 13.10 0.82
C TYR A 251 -4.62 12.74 1.56
N ASN A 252 -5.50 11.94 0.95
CA ASN A 252 -6.84 11.74 1.52
C ASN A 252 -6.75 11.02 2.88
N ALA A 253 -7.28 11.70 3.90
CA ALA A 253 -7.32 11.24 5.27
C ALA A 253 -8.57 11.81 5.95
N ARG A 254 -9.27 10.98 6.72
CA ARG A 254 -10.44 11.38 7.52
C ARG A 254 -9.98 11.83 8.91
N ILE A 255 -9.27 12.96 8.94
CA ILE A 255 -8.55 13.45 10.12
C ILE A 255 -9.54 13.87 11.22
N PRO A 256 -9.40 13.35 12.46
CA PRO A 256 -10.28 13.73 13.56
C PRO A 256 -10.07 15.20 13.97
N ASP A 257 -11.17 15.88 14.34
CA ASP A 257 -11.09 17.21 14.94
C ASP A 257 -10.85 17.10 16.44
N ARG A 258 -9.57 17.18 16.80
CA ARG A 258 -9.03 17.03 18.15
C ARG A 258 -8.94 18.37 18.88
N ALA A 259 -9.08 18.36 20.20
CA ALA A 259 -8.77 19.53 21.03
C ALA A 259 -7.25 19.75 21.09
N PRO A 260 -6.75 21.00 21.09
CA PRO A 260 -5.31 21.26 21.15
C PRO A 260 -4.74 20.95 22.54
N GLY A 261 -3.43 20.68 22.60
CA GLY A 261 -2.66 20.62 23.85
C GLY A 261 -2.55 19.24 24.51
N ALA A 262 -3.15 18.21 23.93
CA ALA A 262 -2.94 16.82 24.33
C ALA A 262 -1.93 16.11 23.43
N ASP A 263 -1.32 15.05 23.97
CA ASP A 263 -0.43 14.14 23.24
C ASP A 263 -1.24 12.94 22.72
N TYR A 264 -1.73 13.04 21.49
CA TYR A 264 -2.57 12.03 20.84
C TYR A 264 -1.79 10.80 20.37
N GLU A 265 -0.46 10.87 20.30
CA GLU A 265 0.39 9.70 20.04
C GLU A 265 0.46 8.77 21.27
N GLY A 266 0.11 9.27 22.45
CA GLY A 266 0.11 8.55 23.72
C GLY A 266 -1.24 7.93 24.10
N ILE A 267 -1.28 7.36 25.31
CA ILE A 267 -2.52 6.88 25.93
C ILE A 267 -3.17 8.06 26.67
N LEU A 268 -4.33 8.49 26.19
CA LEU A 268 -5.10 9.60 26.74
C LEU A 268 -5.91 9.19 27.99
N PRO A 269 -6.23 10.14 28.88
CA PRO A 269 -7.17 9.90 29.97
C PRO A 269 -8.60 9.78 29.43
N GLY A 270 -9.27 8.66 29.75
CA GLY A 270 -10.64 8.41 29.31
C GLY A 270 -11.72 9.15 30.09
N ASN A 271 -11.36 9.89 31.13
CA ASN A 271 -12.29 10.63 32.00
C ASN A 271 -12.42 12.11 31.64
N ASP A 272 -11.63 12.63 30.70
CA ASP A 272 -11.64 14.04 30.31
C ASP A 272 -12.61 14.29 29.13
N PRO A 273 -13.69 15.08 29.30
CA PRO A 273 -14.62 15.40 28.22
C PRO A 273 -14.01 16.25 27.10
N HIS A 274 -12.93 17.00 27.36
CA HIS A 274 -12.29 17.85 26.36
C HIS A 274 -11.55 17.04 25.28
N LEU A 275 -11.22 15.78 25.54
CA LEU A 275 -10.48 14.92 24.62
C LEU A 275 -11.37 14.10 23.70
N VAL A 276 -12.70 14.21 23.82
CA VAL A 276 -13.63 13.58 22.88
C VAL A 276 -13.51 14.28 21.52
N TRP A 277 -13.43 13.50 20.44
CA TRP A 277 -13.39 14.03 19.08
C TRP A 277 -14.61 14.94 18.81
N ARG A 278 -14.35 16.13 18.28
CA ARG A 278 -15.40 17.11 17.92
C ARG A 278 -16.05 16.82 16.58
N GLY A 279 -15.50 15.86 15.83
CA GLY A 279 -15.92 15.46 14.50
C GLY A 279 -14.73 15.11 13.63
N VAL A 280 -14.84 15.46 12.35
CA VAL A 280 -13.80 15.24 11.33
C VAL A 280 -13.49 16.60 10.72
N ARG A 281 -12.20 16.89 10.50
CA ARG A 281 -11.77 18.11 9.82
C ARG A 281 -12.31 18.16 8.38
N PRO A 282 -12.67 19.35 7.86
CA PRO A 282 -13.23 19.45 6.52
C PRO A 282 -12.22 19.07 5.44
N PHE A 283 -12.70 18.55 4.31
CA PHE A 283 -11.84 18.16 3.18
C PHE A 283 -10.95 19.31 2.69
N SER A 284 -11.34 20.56 2.85
CA SER A 284 -10.51 21.73 2.50
C SER A 284 -9.18 21.81 3.26
N GLU A 285 -9.06 21.19 4.44
CA GLU A 285 -7.83 21.18 5.25
C GLU A 285 -6.88 20.03 4.88
N VAL A 286 -7.35 19.05 4.10
CA VAL A 286 -6.52 17.92 3.67
C VAL A 286 -5.42 18.39 2.69
N PRO A 287 -4.14 18.00 2.87
CA PRO A 287 -3.04 18.36 1.95
C PRO A 287 -3.34 17.93 0.50
N LYS A 288 -3.24 18.89 -0.45
CA LYS A 288 -3.54 18.69 -1.87
C LYS A 288 -2.67 19.54 -2.77
N ILE A 289 -2.23 18.97 -3.90
CA ILE A 289 -1.57 19.70 -5.00
C ILE A 289 -2.42 19.50 -6.26
N VAL A 290 -2.74 20.58 -6.98
CA VAL A 290 -3.51 20.54 -8.23
C VAL A 290 -2.76 21.35 -9.27
N ASN A 291 -2.47 20.74 -10.42
CA ASN A 291 -1.78 21.35 -11.57
C ASN A 291 -0.50 22.11 -11.17
N PRO A 292 0.49 21.44 -10.55
CA PRO A 292 1.76 22.07 -10.19
C PRO A 292 2.48 22.59 -11.45
N GLN A 293 3.26 23.67 -11.31
CA GLN A 293 3.96 24.32 -12.43
C GLN A 293 5.02 23.40 -13.06
N SER A 294 5.66 22.56 -12.25
CA SER A 294 6.60 21.52 -12.69
C SER A 294 5.95 20.47 -13.59
N GLY A 295 4.62 20.33 -13.57
CA GLY A 295 3.85 19.47 -14.45
C GLY A 295 4.00 17.98 -14.18
N TYR A 296 4.49 17.58 -13.00
CA TYR A 296 4.49 16.19 -12.57
C TYR A 296 4.07 16.03 -11.11
N LEU A 297 3.55 14.86 -10.78
CA LEU A 297 3.21 14.45 -9.43
C LEU A 297 3.69 13.03 -9.18
N VAL A 298 4.18 12.76 -7.97
CA VAL A 298 4.62 11.44 -7.52
C VAL A 298 4.04 11.13 -6.15
N SER A 299 3.65 9.88 -5.95
CA SER A 299 3.31 9.32 -4.66
C SER A 299 3.87 7.92 -4.57
N ALA A 300 4.62 7.63 -3.50
CA ALA A 300 5.22 6.32 -3.29
C ALA A 300 5.26 5.95 -1.79
N ASN A 301 4.11 6.09 -1.12
CA ASN A 301 3.97 5.91 0.34
C ASN A 301 4.92 6.82 1.12
N SER A 302 4.81 8.13 0.89
CA SER A 302 5.74 9.11 1.44
C SER A 302 5.00 10.40 1.73
N THR A 303 5.67 11.27 2.49
CA THR A 303 5.11 12.53 2.93
C THR A 303 4.47 13.34 1.80
N PRO A 304 3.26 13.91 1.99
CA PRO A 304 2.61 14.78 1.02
C PRO A 304 3.35 16.10 0.82
N LEU A 305 4.32 16.41 1.68
CA LEU A 305 5.18 17.59 1.59
C LEU A 305 6.23 17.47 0.48
N ARG A 306 6.36 16.30 -0.14
CA ARG A 306 7.35 15.99 -1.17
C ARG A 306 6.72 15.12 -2.26
N ALA A 307 5.87 15.73 -3.07
CA ALA A 307 5.09 15.07 -4.11
C ALA A 307 5.33 15.64 -5.52
N SER A 308 6.12 16.71 -5.64
CA SER A 308 6.42 17.38 -6.91
C SER A 308 7.81 18.03 -6.87
N ASP A 309 8.04 19.09 -7.65
CA ASP A 309 9.23 19.94 -7.51
C ASP A 309 9.15 20.77 -6.22
N VAL A 310 10.30 21.17 -5.68
CA VAL A 310 10.41 21.98 -4.45
C VAL A 310 9.60 23.27 -4.52
N ALA A 311 9.45 23.87 -5.72
CA ALA A 311 8.66 25.09 -5.90
C ALA A 311 7.14 24.86 -5.78
N ASP A 312 6.67 23.65 -6.05
CA ASP A 312 5.26 23.25 -6.01
C ASP A 312 4.89 22.44 -4.76
N ASP A 313 5.90 21.93 -4.04
CA ASP A 313 5.73 21.15 -2.82
C ASP A 313 4.99 21.95 -1.74
N LEU A 314 4.17 21.23 -0.97
CA LEU A 314 3.40 21.79 0.12
C LEU A 314 4.30 22.27 1.26
N LYS A 315 4.00 23.44 1.82
CA LYS A 315 4.76 23.98 2.96
C LYS A 315 4.21 23.40 4.25
N GLU A 316 5.10 22.81 5.03
CA GLU A 316 4.74 22.24 6.33
C GLU A 316 4.05 23.26 7.25
N SER A 317 4.48 24.53 7.21
CA SER A 317 3.91 25.62 8.00
C SER A 317 2.41 25.89 7.76
N ASP A 318 1.87 25.40 6.64
CA ASP A 318 0.48 25.59 6.26
C ASP A 318 -0.44 24.56 6.92
N PHE A 319 0.13 23.55 7.60
CA PHE A 319 -0.59 22.44 8.22
C PHE A 319 -0.31 22.40 9.72
N PRO A 320 -1.35 22.24 10.56
CA PRO A 320 -1.12 22.10 11.99
C PRO A 320 -0.49 20.74 12.30
N PRO A 321 0.40 20.65 13.32
CA PRO A 321 1.09 19.40 13.65
C PRO A 321 0.15 18.22 13.99
N ASP A 322 -1.05 18.52 14.48
CA ASP A 322 -2.05 17.53 14.88
C ASP A 322 -2.78 16.84 13.71
N LEU A 323 -2.45 17.19 12.46
CA LEU A 323 -2.84 16.38 11.30
C LEU A 323 -2.09 15.04 11.23
N GLY A 324 -0.97 14.90 11.96
CA GLY A 324 -0.20 13.66 12.00
C GLY A 324 0.36 13.22 10.65
N ILE A 325 0.73 14.19 9.79
CA ILE A 325 1.27 13.92 8.45
C ILE A 325 2.61 13.17 8.58
N GLU A 326 2.75 12.02 7.90
CA GLU A 326 4.04 11.33 7.88
C GLU A 326 5.14 12.18 7.23
N ARG A 327 6.38 12.02 7.70
CA ARG A 327 7.53 12.85 7.30
C ARG A 327 8.59 12.12 6.50
N HIS A 328 8.44 10.81 6.34
CA HIS A 328 9.43 9.97 5.70
C HIS A 328 9.32 10.00 4.17
N LEU A 329 10.43 9.69 3.51
CA LEU A 329 10.52 9.43 2.07
C LEU A 329 11.03 8.00 1.88
N THR A 330 10.36 7.25 1.01
CA THR A 330 10.84 5.94 0.54
C THR A 330 11.95 6.12 -0.49
N ASN A 331 12.72 5.07 -0.75
CA ASN A 331 13.66 5.05 -1.87
C ASN A 331 12.91 5.28 -3.21
N ARG A 332 11.71 4.72 -3.36
CA ARG A 332 10.84 4.94 -4.54
C ARG A 332 10.53 6.41 -4.72
N ALA A 333 10.13 7.12 -3.66
CA ALA A 333 9.87 8.55 -3.72
C ALA A 333 11.14 9.33 -4.08
N LEU A 334 12.28 9.02 -3.46
CA LEU A 334 13.57 9.66 -3.77
C LEU A 334 13.96 9.47 -5.25
N ARG A 335 13.79 8.26 -5.79
CA ARG A 335 14.06 7.95 -7.20
C ARG A 335 13.09 8.64 -8.13
N ALA A 336 11.79 8.60 -7.83
CA ALA A 336 10.76 9.23 -8.66
C ALA A 336 10.97 10.76 -8.72
N LEU A 337 11.19 11.41 -7.57
CA LEU A 337 11.49 12.84 -7.53
C LEU A 337 12.75 13.19 -8.34
N ALA A 338 13.80 12.36 -8.25
CA ALA A 338 15.03 12.60 -8.99
C ALA A 338 14.87 12.44 -10.51
N LEU A 339 14.13 11.42 -10.96
CA LEU A 339 13.92 11.14 -12.39
C LEU A 339 12.96 12.17 -13.01
N PHE A 340 11.78 12.34 -12.42
CA PHE A 340 10.76 13.24 -12.94
C PHE A 340 11.14 14.72 -12.79
N GLY A 341 11.81 15.08 -11.69
CA GLY A 341 12.25 16.45 -11.42
C GLY A 341 13.35 16.95 -12.36
N LYS A 342 14.23 16.04 -12.81
CA LYS A 342 15.36 16.39 -13.70
C LYS A 342 14.91 16.73 -15.12
N ASP A 343 13.97 15.99 -15.68
CA ASP A 343 13.64 16.06 -17.10
C ASP A 343 12.43 16.95 -17.35
N THR A 344 12.63 18.05 -18.08
CA THR A 344 11.59 19.07 -18.35
C THR A 344 10.65 18.72 -19.50
N SER A 345 10.93 17.65 -20.23
CA SER A 345 10.13 17.12 -21.33
C SER A 345 10.25 15.60 -21.31
N ILE A 346 9.20 14.91 -20.86
CA ILE A 346 9.20 13.46 -20.63
C ILE A 346 8.47 12.77 -21.79
N SER A 347 9.20 11.92 -22.52
CA SER A 347 8.62 11.05 -23.55
C SER A 347 7.77 9.93 -22.95
N ALA A 348 6.90 9.31 -23.75
CA ALA A 348 6.15 8.13 -23.33
C ALA A 348 7.08 6.95 -22.92
N GLU A 349 8.21 6.81 -23.60
CA GLU A 349 9.21 5.78 -23.31
C GLU A 349 9.91 6.04 -21.97
N GLU A 350 10.29 7.30 -21.70
CA GLU A 350 10.88 7.70 -20.43
C GLU A 350 9.90 7.52 -19.27
N PHE A 351 8.64 7.90 -19.45
CA PHE A 351 7.61 7.71 -18.42
C PHE A 351 7.49 6.23 -18.01
N LEU A 352 7.52 5.31 -18.98
CA LEU A 352 7.52 3.87 -18.71
C LEU A 352 8.84 3.39 -18.10
N ARG A 353 9.98 3.89 -18.60
CA ARG A 353 11.32 3.55 -18.09
C ARG A 353 11.49 3.95 -16.62
N TYR A 354 10.99 5.12 -16.23
CA TYR A 354 11.06 5.60 -14.83
C TYR A 354 10.27 4.70 -13.89
N LYS A 355 9.10 4.22 -14.31
CA LYS A 355 8.32 3.25 -13.54
C LYS A 355 9.11 1.95 -13.28
N PHE A 356 9.98 1.54 -14.21
CA PHE A 356 10.80 0.34 -14.09
C PHE A 356 12.25 0.61 -13.63
N ASP A 357 12.53 1.77 -13.05
CA ASP A 357 13.83 2.08 -12.43
C ASP A 357 14.13 1.13 -11.25
N LYS A 358 15.34 0.59 -11.25
CA LYS A 358 15.80 -0.47 -10.33
C LYS A 358 16.88 0.04 -9.36
N ALA A 359 17.03 1.36 -9.26
CA ALA A 359 18.15 1.96 -8.55
C ALA A 359 17.79 2.36 -7.11
N TYR A 360 18.82 2.45 -6.27
CA TYR A 360 18.75 2.99 -4.93
C TYR A 360 19.34 4.40 -4.87
N ALA A 361 18.57 5.34 -4.33
CA ALA A 361 18.98 6.73 -4.17
C ALA A 361 20.03 6.84 -3.05
N PRO A 362 21.01 7.77 -3.14
CA PRO A 362 22.03 7.96 -2.11
C PRO A 362 21.48 8.22 -0.70
N GLY A 363 20.27 8.78 -0.58
CA GLY A 363 19.59 9.05 0.70
C GLY A 363 18.84 7.86 1.31
N SER A 364 18.75 6.73 0.58
CA SER A 364 17.99 5.54 0.99
C SER A 364 18.62 4.78 2.15
N ASN A 365 17.83 3.93 2.80
CA ASN A 365 18.33 3.00 3.83
C ASN A 365 19.36 2.02 3.25
N MET A 366 19.17 1.60 1.99
CA MET A 366 20.13 0.76 1.25
C MET A 366 21.51 1.42 1.19
N SER A 367 21.57 2.68 0.77
CA SER A 367 22.83 3.41 0.70
C SER A 367 23.42 3.73 2.08
N ARG A 368 22.59 3.83 3.14
CA ARG A 368 23.08 3.94 4.53
C ARG A 368 23.80 2.65 4.96
N PHE A 369 23.21 1.49 4.68
CA PHE A 369 23.81 0.18 4.95
C PHE A 369 25.14 0.02 4.21
N VAL A 370 25.15 0.27 2.90
CA VAL A 370 26.37 0.20 2.06
C VAL A 370 27.48 1.07 2.65
N ARG A 371 27.21 2.35 2.93
CA ARG A 371 28.20 3.25 3.55
C ARG A 371 28.70 2.77 4.90
N TYR A 372 27.83 2.18 5.71
CA TYR A 372 28.22 1.64 7.01
C TYR A 372 29.22 0.51 6.85
N ILE A 373 28.99 -0.43 5.92
CA ILE A 373 29.88 -1.55 5.63
C ILE A 373 31.18 -1.09 4.98
N SER A 374 31.12 -0.13 4.05
CA SER A 374 32.31 0.46 3.41
C SER A 374 33.30 1.07 4.41
N GLY A 375 32.84 1.53 5.57
CA GLY A 375 33.68 2.11 6.61
C GLY A 375 34.30 1.11 7.59
N ARG A 376 34.09 -0.20 7.41
CA ARG A 376 34.58 -1.24 8.32
C ARG A 376 35.90 -1.85 7.83
N ASP A 377 36.67 -2.36 8.78
CA ASP A 377 37.94 -3.03 8.51
C ASP A 377 37.76 -4.55 8.54
N PHE A 378 37.85 -5.17 7.36
CA PHE A 378 37.77 -6.62 7.19
C PHE A 378 39.09 -7.23 6.71
N ARG A 379 40.23 -6.53 6.85
CA ARG A 379 41.52 -6.99 6.29
C ARG A 379 41.97 -8.37 6.78
N ASP A 380 41.62 -8.73 8.01
CA ASP A 380 41.91 -10.03 8.61
C ASP A 380 40.83 -11.09 8.33
N GLN A 381 39.80 -10.75 7.54
CA GLN A 381 38.64 -11.58 7.22
C GLN A 381 38.45 -11.69 5.69
N PRO A 382 39.24 -12.53 4.99
CA PRO A 382 39.33 -12.51 3.53
C PRO A 382 37.99 -12.61 2.79
N LYS A 383 37.04 -13.42 3.27
CA LYS A 383 35.70 -13.56 2.69
C LYS A 383 34.90 -12.26 2.78
N LEU A 384 34.92 -11.60 3.94
CA LEU A 384 34.21 -10.33 4.13
C LEU A 384 34.88 -9.19 3.38
N LEU A 385 36.22 -9.23 3.25
CA LEU A 385 36.95 -8.25 2.45
C LEU A 385 36.60 -8.36 0.95
N GLU A 386 36.53 -9.58 0.41
CA GLU A 386 36.08 -9.82 -0.98
C GLU A 386 34.65 -9.28 -1.18
N ALA A 387 33.72 -9.64 -0.28
CA ALA A 387 32.35 -9.17 -0.34
C ALA A 387 32.24 -7.64 -0.20
N GLN A 388 33.05 -7.02 0.67
CA GLN A 388 33.08 -5.58 0.86
C GLN A 388 33.55 -4.88 -0.42
N GLN A 389 34.56 -5.42 -1.10
CA GLN A 389 35.03 -4.88 -2.36
C GLN A 389 33.95 -4.95 -3.44
N LEU A 390 33.25 -6.09 -3.57
CA LEU A 390 32.13 -6.21 -4.50
C LEU A 390 31.00 -5.21 -4.19
N LEU A 391 30.71 -4.98 -2.91
CA LEU A 391 29.71 -3.99 -2.49
C LEU A 391 30.15 -2.54 -2.76
N LEU A 392 31.46 -2.25 -2.69
CA LEU A 392 32.03 -0.95 -3.03
C LEU A 392 31.97 -0.66 -4.54
N ASP A 393 32.14 -1.71 -5.35
CA ASP A 393 32.09 -1.63 -6.82
C ASP A 393 30.65 -1.68 -7.37
N TRP A 394 29.66 -1.93 -6.51
CA TRP A 394 28.25 -1.97 -6.87
C TRP A 394 27.74 -0.60 -7.33
N ASP A 395 27.06 -0.58 -8.48
CA ASP A 395 26.53 0.65 -9.11
C ASP A 395 25.23 1.18 -8.46
N GLY A 396 24.74 0.53 -7.40
CA GLY A 396 23.52 0.91 -6.71
C GLY A 396 22.24 0.43 -7.39
N THR A 397 22.32 -0.49 -8.36
CA THR A 397 21.15 -0.99 -9.11
C THR A 397 20.90 -2.47 -8.87
N ALA A 398 19.62 -2.85 -8.91
CA ALA A 398 19.16 -4.24 -8.89
C ALA A 398 18.88 -4.76 -10.31
N GLU A 399 19.79 -4.50 -11.26
CA GLU A 399 19.72 -5.09 -12.59
C GLU A 399 19.95 -6.61 -12.56
N LEU A 400 19.48 -7.32 -13.58
CA LEU A 400 19.56 -8.79 -13.64
C LEU A 400 20.99 -9.33 -13.50
N GLU A 401 21.97 -8.64 -14.04
CA GLU A 401 23.38 -9.06 -14.01
C GLU A 401 24.16 -8.49 -12.82
N SER A 402 23.49 -7.76 -11.92
CA SER A 402 24.14 -7.12 -10.78
C SER A 402 24.59 -8.15 -9.75
N GLU A 403 25.91 -8.29 -9.56
CA GLU A 403 26.48 -9.20 -8.56
C GLU A 403 26.51 -8.58 -7.15
N GLY A 404 26.62 -7.25 -7.06
CA GLY A 404 26.62 -6.53 -5.78
C GLY A 404 25.22 -6.36 -5.15
N ALA A 405 24.15 -6.51 -5.95
CA ALA A 405 22.77 -6.30 -5.48
C ALA A 405 22.40 -7.24 -4.33
N ALA A 406 22.82 -8.51 -4.37
CA ALA A 406 22.49 -9.48 -3.34
C ALA A 406 23.04 -9.09 -1.97
N LEU A 407 24.32 -8.68 -1.92
CA LEU A 407 24.98 -8.22 -0.69
C LEU A 407 24.29 -6.99 -0.10
N ALA A 408 23.99 -6.01 -0.95
CA ALA A 408 23.31 -4.80 -0.54
C ALA A 408 21.91 -5.09 -0.01
N ILE A 409 21.08 -5.76 -0.82
CA ILE A 409 19.65 -5.94 -0.56
C ILE A 409 19.43 -6.85 0.65
N LEU A 410 20.01 -8.05 0.65
CA LEU A 410 19.80 -9.01 1.74
C LEU A 410 20.38 -8.48 3.06
N GLY A 411 21.57 -7.89 3.02
CA GLY A 411 22.20 -7.30 4.21
C GLY A 411 21.39 -6.13 4.77
N SER A 412 20.92 -5.22 3.91
CA SER A 412 20.11 -4.09 4.35
C SER A 412 18.76 -4.51 4.92
N LEU A 413 18.07 -5.50 4.34
CA LEU A 413 16.76 -5.95 4.83
C LEU A 413 16.85 -6.63 6.20
N LYS A 414 17.97 -7.29 6.49
CA LYS A 414 18.27 -7.85 7.82
C LYS A 414 18.54 -6.74 8.83
N ALA A 415 19.36 -5.76 8.44
CA ALA A 415 19.77 -4.65 9.31
C ALA A 415 18.65 -3.64 9.60
N VAL A 416 17.73 -3.41 8.65
CA VAL A 416 16.62 -2.45 8.75
C VAL A 416 15.40 -2.98 8.01
N HIS A 417 14.31 -3.23 8.74
CA HIS A 417 13.05 -3.73 8.20
C HIS A 417 12.10 -2.61 7.75
N SER A 418 12.23 -1.41 8.33
CA SER A 418 11.35 -0.27 8.07
C SER A 418 11.82 0.59 6.88
N PHE A 419 10.88 1.12 6.09
CA PHE A 419 11.19 2.13 5.07
C PHE A 419 11.68 3.45 5.70
N GLU A 420 11.19 3.79 6.89
CA GLU A 420 11.72 4.88 7.70
C GLU A 420 12.87 4.37 8.58
N PHE A 421 14.03 5.02 8.51
CA PHE A 421 15.16 4.68 9.36
C PHE A 421 14.95 5.15 10.80
N LYS A 422 14.61 4.22 11.69
CA LYS A 422 14.47 4.47 13.14
C LYS A 422 15.68 3.99 13.96
N GLY A 423 16.67 3.42 13.28
CA GLY A 423 17.80 2.73 13.89
C GLY A 423 18.10 1.44 13.14
N TRP A 424 19.13 0.73 13.58
CA TRP A 424 19.45 -0.61 13.11
C TRP A 424 18.68 -1.62 13.96
N ASP A 425 17.90 -2.49 13.31
CA ASP A 425 17.19 -3.60 13.97
C ASP A 425 18.16 -4.75 14.32
N MET A 426 19.21 -4.90 13.52
CA MET A 426 20.32 -5.83 13.67
C MET A 426 21.62 -5.07 13.39
N ASP A 427 22.73 -5.44 14.04
CA ASP A 427 24.02 -4.82 13.73
C ASP A 427 24.34 -5.03 12.23
N PRO A 428 24.69 -3.98 11.48
CA PRO A 428 24.89 -4.14 10.05
C PRO A 428 26.05 -5.06 9.69
N VAL A 429 27.10 -5.17 10.53
CA VAL A 429 28.20 -6.11 10.28
C VAL A 429 27.70 -7.54 10.40
N GLU A 430 26.93 -7.85 11.45
CA GLU A 430 26.28 -9.15 11.62
C GLU A 430 25.38 -9.49 10.42
N ALA A 431 24.53 -8.55 9.99
CA ALA A 431 23.66 -8.72 8.83
C ALA A 431 24.45 -8.98 7.52
N PHE A 432 25.60 -8.30 7.37
CA PHE A 432 26.50 -8.49 6.23
C PHE A 432 27.18 -9.86 6.26
N GLU A 433 27.70 -10.27 7.42
CA GLU A 433 28.31 -11.58 7.66
C GLU A 433 27.33 -12.72 7.33
N GLU A 434 26.12 -12.67 7.86
CA GLU A 434 25.07 -13.66 7.55
C GLU A 434 24.76 -13.74 6.06
N THR A 435 24.76 -12.60 5.37
CA THR A 435 24.48 -12.53 3.94
C THR A 435 25.61 -13.18 3.13
N VAL A 436 26.87 -12.90 3.48
CA VAL A 436 28.05 -13.51 2.85
C VAL A 436 28.04 -15.03 3.07
N ASP A 437 27.75 -15.48 4.29
CA ASP A 437 27.67 -16.91 4.61
C ASP A 437 26.53 -17.60 3.86
N ALA A 438 25.37 -16.95 3.74
CA ALA A 438 24.26 -17.47 2.95
C ALA A 438 24.63 -17.62 1.46
N LEU A 439 25.26 -16.62 0.86
CA LEU A 439 25.69 -16.69 -0.54
C LEU A 439 26.72 -17.81 -0.75
N HIS A 440 27.73 -17.94 0.12
CA HIS A 440 28.68 -19.05 0.05
C HIS A 440 28.03 -20.42 0.28
N LYS A 441 27.06 -20.53 1.20
CA LYS A 441 26.35 -21.78 1.47
C LYS A 441 25.60 -22.28 0.22
N HIS A 442 24.94 -21.39 -0.50
CA HIS A 442 24.10 -21.77 -1.64
C HIS A 442 24.85 -21.77 -2.99
N TYR A 443 25.85 -20.90 -3.17
CA TYR A 443 26.51 -20.69 -4.46
C TYR A 443 28.04 -20.87 -4.42
N GLY A 444 28.63 -21.00 -3.23
CA GLY A 444 30.09 -21.10 -3.07
C GLY A 444 30.84 -19.79 -3.26
N THR A 445 30.18 -18.71 -3.67
CA THR A 445 30.76 -17.38 -3.93
C THR A 445 29.75 -16.26 -3.63
N VAL A 446 30.24 -15.03 -3.45
CA VAL A 446 29.43 -13.81 -3.39
C VAL A 446 29.16 -13.20 -4.78
N HIS A 447 29.92 -13.61 -5.80
CA HIS A 447 29.74 -13.18 -7.20
C HIS A 447 28.57 -13.94 -7.85
N VAL A 448 27.35 -13.55 -7.49
CA VAL A 448 26.13 -14.20 -7.97
C VAL A 448 25.25 -13.15 -8.67
N PRO A 449 24.99 -13.28 -9.99
CA PRO A 449 24.09 -12.39 -10.69
C PRO A 449 22.70 -12.37 -10.05
N TRP A 450 22.11 -11.18 -9.90
CA TRP A 450 20.80 -11.02 -9.28
C TRP A 450 19.70 -11.87 -9.93
N SER A 451 19.80 -12.14 -11.23
CA SER A 451 18.90 -13.00 -11.99
C SER A 451 18.86 -14.45 -11.50
N LYS A 452 19.89 -14.93 -10.78
CA LYS A 452 19.91 -16.24 -10.13
C LYS A 452 19.16 -16.24 -8.79
N ILE A 453 19.10 -15.10 -8.13
CA ILE A 453 18.56 -14.96 -6.77
C ILE A 453 17.11 -14.49 -6.81
N ASN A 454 16.80 -13.39 -7.50
CA ASN A 454 15.47 -12.76 -7.44
C ASN A 454 14.52 -13.38 -8.47
N LYS A 455 13.69 -14.29 -7.98
CA LYS A 455 12.83 -15.13 -8.79
C LYS A 455 11.37 -14.92 -8.43
N VAL A 456 10.50 -15.19 -9.40
CA VAL A 456 9.06 -15.35 -9.16
C VAL A 456 8.62 -16.67 -9.79
N TYR A 457 7.73 -17.37 -9.09
CA TYR A 457 7.25 -18.69 -9.47
C TYR A 457 5.73 -18.69 -9.62
N ARG A 458 5.24 -19.44 -10.60
CA ARG A 458 3.81 -19.61 -10.87
C ARG A 458 3.51 -20.98 -11.48
N GLY A 459 3.07 -21.92 -10.65
CA GLY A 459 3.01 -23.33 -11.07
C GLY A 459 4.41 -23.79 -11.46
N ASP A 460 4.54 -24.42 -12.62
CA ASP A 460 5.83 -24.87 -13.17
C ASP A 460 6.63 -23.77 -13.87
N GLN A 461 6.12 -22.53 -13.93
CA GLN A 461 6.80 -21.41 -14.57
C GLN A 461 7.68 -20.65 -13.56
N GLU A 462 8.86 -20.25 -14.01
CA GLU A 462 9.74 -19.34 -13.28
C GLU A 462 10.15 -18.15 -14.15
N ALA A 463 10.42 -17.02 -13.52
CA ALA A 463 11.06 -15.89 -14.17
C ALA A 463 12.04 -15.18 -13.23
N SER A 464 13.14 -14.71 -13.79
CA SER A 464 14.09 -13.81 -13.11
C SER A 464 13.61 -12.37 -13.21
N LEU A 465 13.71 -11.63 -12.11
CA LEU A 465 13.27 -10.24 -12.05
C LEU A 465 14.44 -9.32 -11.68
N GLY A 466 14.57 -8.23 -12.42
CA GLY A 466 15.28 -7.05 -11.92
C GLY A 466 14.44 -6.30 -10.89
N GLY A 467 15.04 -5.30 -10.27
CA GLY A 467 14.43 -4.54 -9.18
C GLY A 467 14.55 -5.28 -7.86
N GLY A 468 13.97 -4.68 -6.83
CA GLY A 468 14.08 -5.17 -5.46
C GLY A 468 13.22 -4.35 -4.52
N PRO A 469 13.30 -4.63 -3.20
CA PRO A 469 12.50 -3.94 -2.22
C PRO A 469 12.73 -2.43 -2.28
N ASP A 470 11.63 -1.68 -2.29
CA ASP A 470 11.62 -0.22 -2.33
C ASP A 470 12.32 0.42 -3.56
N THR A 471 12.47 -0.31 -4.66
CA THR A 471 12.79 0.28 -5.97
C THR A 471 11.50 0.60 -6.72
N LEU A 472 11.55 1.42 -7.78
CA LEU A 472 10.35 1.73 -8.57
C LEU A 472 9.81 0.48 -9.27
N ARG A 473 10.70 -0.44 -9.68
CA ARG A 473 10.39 -1.85 -9.99
C ARG A 473 10.39 -2.71 -8.72
N ALA A 474 9.40 -2.52 -7.86
CA ALA A 474 9.36 -3.19 -6.56
C ALA A 474 9.20 -4.71 -6.69
N VAL A 475 10.03 -5.47 -5.97
CA VAL A 475 9.90 -6.92 -5.79
C VAL A 475 10.18 -7.25 -4.33
N TYR A 476 9.26 -7.94 -3.66
CA TYR A 476 9.39 -8.34 -2.27
C TYR A 476 9.39 -9.87 -2.17
N GLY A 477 10.51 -10.44 -1.72
CA GLY A 477 10.73 -11.88 -1.63
C GLY A 477 11.13 -12.39 -0.23
N GLY A 478 10.92 -11.57 0.80
CA GLY A 478 11.40 -11.81 2.17
C GLY A 478 12.81 -11.27 2.43
N ASN A 479 13.34 -11.54 3.62
CA ASN A 479 14.59 -10.95 4.13
C ASN A 479 15.77 -11.95 4.14
N SER A 480 15.58 -13.14 3.59
CA SER A 480 16.59 -14.20 3.53
C SER A 480 16.31 -15.15 2.38
N LEU A 481 17.36 -15.78 1.85
CA LEU A 481 17.24 -16.80 0.81
C LEU A 481 16.44 -18.00 1.33
N ALA A 482 15.61 -18.56 0.45
CA ALA A 482 14.96 -19.85 0.68
C ALA A 482 15.99 -21.00 0.64
N GLU A 483 15.55 -22.22 0.96
CA GLU A 483 16.44 -23.40 0.96
C GLU A 483 17.08 -23.69 -0.41
N ASP A 484 16.43 -23.28 -1.50
CA ASP A 484 16.95 -23.39 -2.86
C ASP A 484 17.96 -22.30 -3.23
N GLY A 485 18.26 -21.36 -2.32
CA GLY A 485 19.19 -20.26 -2.53
C GLY A 485 18.58 -19.05 -3.25
N THR A 486 17.27 -19.01 -3.49
CA THR A 486 16.60 -17.92 -4.20
C THR A 486 15.70 -17.09 -3.27
N LEU A 487 15.33 -15.88 -3.71
CA LEU A 487 14.23 -15.10 -3.16
C LEU A 487 12.97 -15.37 -3.97
N HIS A 488 11.88 -15.65 -3.27
CA HIS A 488 10.58 -15.96 -3.88
C HIS A 488 9.70 -14.73 -3.86
N GLY A 489 9.69 -13.97 -4.95
CA GLY A 489 8.83 -12.81 -5.15
C GLY A 489 7.36 -13.14 -4.84
N MET A 490 6.82 -12.49 -3.82
CA MET A 490 5.48 -12.75 -3.27
C MET A 490 4.59 -11.50 -3.21
N ALA A 491 5.20 -10.33 -3.31
CA ALA A 491 4.57 -9.02 -3.41
C ALA A 491 5.54 -8.07 -4.15
N GLY A 492 5.13 -6.82 -4.32
CA GLY A 492 5.84 -5.85 -5.17
C GLY A 492 4.93 -5.47 -6.32
N ASP A 493 5.49 -4.98 -7.42
CA ASP A 493 4.76 -4.69 -8.65
C ASP A 493 3.75 -5.79 -8.99
N SER A 494 2.46 -5.45 -8.93
CA SER A 494 1.38 -6.41 -9.17
C SER A 494 0.54 -5.95 -10.36
N TYR A 495 -0.49 -5.14 -10.12
CA TYR A 495 -1.18 -4.42 -11.18
C TYR A 495 -0.40 -3.14 -11.55
N ILE A 496 0.01 -3.05 -12.82
CA ILE A 496 0.58 -1.85 -13.42
C ILE A 496 -0.33 -1.43 -14.57
N GLN A 497 -0.70 -0.15 -14.61
CA GLN A 497 -1.42 0.44 -15.73
C GLN A 497 -0.82 1.79 -16.10
N LEU A 498 -0.58 1.96 -17.39
CA LEU A 498 -0.27 3.24 -18.02
C LEU A 498 -1.52 3.74 -18.73
N VAL A 499 -1.91 4.99 -18.48
CA VAL A 499 -3.00 5.67 -19.17
C VAL A 499 -2.46 6.94 -19.80
N ASP A 500 -2.86 7.20 -21.04
CA ASP A 500 -2.36 8.28 -21.89
C ASP A 500 -3.56 8.93 -22.59
N TRP A 501 -3.74 10.23 -22.39
CA TRP A 501 -4.72 11.04 -23.10
C TRP A 501 -4.00 11.99 -24.04
N ASP A 502 -4.35 11.90 -25.33
CA ASP A 502 -3.81 12.80 -26.35
C ASP A 502 -4.42 14.22 -26.25
N GLU A 503 -3.91 15.15 -27.06
CA GLU A 503 -4.38 16.54 -27.10
C GLU A 503 -5.88 16.69 -27.44
N ASN A 504 -6.49 15.66 -28.04
CA ASN A 504 -7.93 15.63 -28.35
C ASN A 504 -8.75 14.91 -27.26
N GLY A 505 -8.09 14.49 -26.17
CA GLY A 505 -8.68 13.75 -25.07
C GLY A 505 -9.01 12.29 -25.40
N GLN A 506 -8.43 11.70 -26.45
CA GLN A 506 -8.58 10.27 -26.71
C GLN A 506 -7.68 9.47 -25.76
N VAL A 507 -8.29 8.53 -25.05
CA VAL A 507 -7.58 7.68 -24.10
C VAL A 507 -7.00 6.43 -24.76
N LYS A 508 -5.75 6.12 -24.44
CA LYS A 508 -5.12 4.82 -24.63
C LYS A 508 -4.61 4.34 -23.27
N ALA A 509 -4.64 3.02 -23.07
CA ALA A 509 -4.09 2.44 -21.87
C ALA A 509 -3.41 1.10 -22.15
N TRP A 510 -2.46 0.76 -21.30
CA TRP A 510 -1.77 -0.51 -21.28
C TRP A 510 -1.68 -1.00 -19.84
N ALA A 511 -1.74 -2.31 -19.64
CA ALA A 511 -1.65 -2.90 -18.31
C ALA A 511 -0.83 -4.19 -18.34
N VAL A 512 -0.34 -4.60 -17.18
CA VAL A 512 0.19 -5.95 -16.96
C VAL A 512 -0.11 -6.37 -15.53
N HIS A 513 -0.27 -7.69 -15.36
CA HIS A 513 -0.29 -8.34 -14.05
C HIS A 513 0.92 -9.27 -13.97
N GLN A 514 1.46 -9.49 -12.78
CA GLN A 514 2.59 -10.41 -12.59
C GLN A 514 2.32 -11.84 -13.05
N PHE A 515 1.04 -12.24 -13.08
CA PHE A 515 0.61 -13.58 -13.49
C PHE A 515 -0.46 -13.52 -14.59
N GLY A 516 -1.73 -13.42 -14.21
CA GLY A 516 -2.89 -13.44 -15.09
C GLY A 516 -4.16 -13.31 -14.26
N SER A 517 -5.33 -13.30 -14.89
CA SER A 517 -6.59 -12.99 -14.20
C SER A 517 -7.27 -14.19 -13.53
N ALA A 518 -6.78 -15.42 -13.72
CA ALA A 518 -7.32 -16.62 -13.09
C ALA A 518 -6.45 -17.07 -11.91
N THR A 519 -6.38 -16.24 -10.86
CA THR A 519 -5.35 -16.39 -9.83
C THR A 519 -5.43 -17.68 -8.99
N LEU A 520 -6.59 -18.35 -8.96
CA LEU A 520 -6.88 -19.54 -8.15
C LEU A 520 -7.06 -20.84 -8.95
N ASP A 521 -7.06 -20.81 -10.29
CA ASP A 521 -7.26 -22.01 -11.12
C ASP A 521 -6.03 -22.29 -11.97
N GLU A 522 -5.18 -23.20 -11.50
CA GLU A 522 -3.91 -23.57 -12.17
C GLU A 522 -4.12 -24.17 -13.55
N ARG A 523 -5.32 -24.69 -13.84
CA ARG A 523 -5.65 -25.29 -15.13
C ARG A 523 -6.11 -24.25 -16.14
N SER A 524 -6.38 -23.02 -15.71
CA SER A 524 -6.77 -21.94 -16.59
C SER A 524 -5.59 -21.51 -17.45
N PRO A 525 -5.78 -21.27 -18.77
CA PRO A 525 -4.73 -20.65 -19.58
C PRO A 525 -4.34 -19.26 -19.06
N HIS A 526 -5.18 -18.62 -18.24
CA HIS A 526 -4.94 -17.29 -17.65
C HIS A 526 -4.35 -17.35 -16.22
N TYR A 527 -3.79 -18.49 -15.82
CA TYR A 527 -3.17 -18.64 -14.50
C TYR A 527 -1.83 -17.90 -14.37
N GLY A 528 -1.05 -17.86 -15.44
CA GLY A 528 0.30 -17.27 -15.48
C GLY A 528 0.73 -16.79 -16.87
N ASP A 529 -0.22 -16.44 -17.74
CA ASP A 529 0.00 -16.07 -19.14
C ASP A 529 0.65 -14.69 -19.36
N GLN A 530 0.76 -13.86 -18.33
CA GLN A 530 1.43 -12.56 -18.37
C GLN A 530 2.77 -12.56 -17.64
N LEU A 531 3.19 -13.69 -17.03
CA LEU A 531 4.45 -13.76 -16.28
C LEU A 531 5.66 -13.34 -17.14
N SER A 532 5.72 -13.80 -18.39
CA SER A 532 6.79 -13.46 -19.32
C SER A 532 6.77 -11.98 -19.72
N LEU A 533 5.58 -11.40 -19.92
CA LEU A 533 5.42 -9.96 -20.20
C LEU A 533 5.86 -9.11 -19.00
N PHE A 534 5.42 -9.50 -17.81
CA PHE A 534 5.76 -8.84 -16.56
C PHE A 534 7.27 -8.84 -16.34
N ALA A 535 7.92 -10.01 -16.43
CA ALA A 535 9.37 -10.14 -16.29
C ALA A 535 10.15 -9.33 -17.34
N ALA A 536 9.62 -9.24 -18.56
CA ALA A 536 10.18 -8.42 -19.64
C ALA A 536 9.83 -6.92 -19.55
N GLU A 537 9.12 -6.48 -18.50
CA GLU A 537 8.71 -5.08 -18.29
C GLU A 537 7.78 -4.54 -19.41
N ARG A 538 7.00 -5.44 -20.01
CA ARG A 538 6.11 -5.13 -21.16
C ARG A 538 4.65 -5.09 -20.73
N LEU A 539 3.96 -4.04 -21.17
CA LEU A 539 2.53 -3.87 -20.96
C LEU A 539 1.74 -4.34 -22.20
N ARG A 540 0.54 -4.88 -21.99
CA ARG A 540 -0.41 -5.20 -23.06
C ARG A 540 -1.42 -4.06 -23.24
N PRO A 541 -1.87 -3.78 -24.47
CA PRO A 541 -2.91 -2.77 -24.68
C PRO A 541 -4.20 -3.17 -23.98
N VAL A 542 -4.91 -2.17 -23.47
CA VAL A 542 -6.22 -2.28 -22.84
C VAL A 542 -7.25 -1.68 -23.77
N ASP A 543 -8.20 -2.49 -24.23
CA ASP A 543 -9.27 -2.03 -25.11
C ASP A 543 -10.29 -1.16 -24.35
N GLN A 544 -10.60 0.00 -24.93
CA GLN A 544 -11.41 1.04 -24.30
C GLN A 544 -12.91 0.91 -24.58
N THR A 545 -13.31 0.13 -25.59
CA THR A 545 -14.71 0.09 -26.05
C THR A 545 -15.27 -1.32 -26.03
N MET A 546 -16.53 -1.45 -25.61
CA MET A 546 -17.22 -2.74 -25.61
C MET A 546 -17.33 -3.40 -26.99
N PRO A 547 -17.53 -2.68 -28.12
CA PRO A 547 -17.45 -3.30 -29.44
C PRO A 547 -16.09 -3.94 -29.74
N SER A 548 -14.97 -3.27 -29.41
CA SER A 548 -13.63 -3.85 -29.56
C SER A 548 -13.46 -5.10 -28.70
N LEU A 549 -13.82 -5.02 -27.41
CA LEU A 549 -13.74 -6.13 -26.46
C LEU A 549 -14.59 -7.32 -26.90
N ALA A 550 -15.83 -7.07 -27.34
CA ALA A 550 -16.74 -8.10 -27.81
C ALA A 550 -16.17 -8.85 -29.02
N SER A 551 -15.46 -8.16 -29.91
CA SER A 551 -14.80 -8.77 -31.08
C SER A 551 -13.63 -9.70 -30.72
N LYS A 552 -13.02 -9.48 -29.55
CA LYS A 552 -11.87 -10.25 -29.02
C LYS A 552 -12.26 -11.27 -27.94
N ALA A 553 -13.55 -11.34 -27.59
CA ALA A 553 -14.01 -12.19 -26.50
C ALA A 553 -13.82 -13.69 -26.81
N SER A 554 -13.07 -14.39 -25.95
CA SER A 554 -12.91 -15.85 -26.00
C SER A 554 -14.12 -16.62 -25.47
N SER A 555 -14.92 -15.99 -24.62
CA SER A 555 -16.12 -16.55 -24.02
C SER A 555 -17.17 -15.46 -23.75
N ARG A 556 -18.44 -15.85 -23.73
CA ARG A 556 -19.56 -14.95 -23.42
C ARG A 556 -20.53 -15.66 -22.50
N TYR A 557 -20.80 -15.04 -21.35
CA TYR A 557 -21.72 -15.55 -20.35
C TYR A 557 -22.85 -14.55 -20.15
N ARG A 558 -24.08 -15.05 -20.15
CA ARG A 558 -25.26 -14.26 -19.78
C ARG A 558 -25.76 -14.76 -18.44
N LEU A 559 -25.70 -13.91 -17.42
CA LEU A 559 -26.27 -14.25 -16.12
C LEU A 559 -27.79 -14.43 -16.26
N PRO A 560 -28.39 -15.40 -15.57
CA PRO A 560 -29.85 -15.51 -15.52
C PRO A 560 -30.44 -14.20 -14.99
N ARG A 561 -31.52 -13.72 -15.61
CA ARG A 561 -32.31 -12.63 -15.00
C ARG A 561 -32.84 -13.18 -13.67
N ARG A 562 -32.47 -12.52 -12.57
CA ARG A 562 -33.05 -12.82 -11.26
C ARG A 562 -34.41 -12.19 -11.12
#